data_AF-A0A1F9ZDG3-F1
#
_entry.id   AF-A0A1F9ZDG3-F1
#
_cell.length_a   1.000
_cell.length_b   1.000
_cell.length_c   1.000
_cell.angle_alpha   90.00
_cell.angle_beta   90.00
_cell.angle_gamma   90.00
#
_symmetry.space_group_name_H-M   'P 1'
#
loop_
_entity.id
_entity.type
_entity.pdbx_description
1 polymer ?
#
loop_
_entity_poly.entity_id
_entity_poly.type
_entity_poly.pdbx_seq_one_letter_code
_entity_poly.pdbx_strand_id
1 'polypeptide(L)'
;MTPAAAVHSLQDLIESMGLPTGVESSLEAPLKEAVHILNDDNPSNDVAVCGKLGAFLHQVDAKEKSGKLGASEAEELRLVATRIQVKLGC
;
A
#
# COMPACT_ATOMS: atom_id res chain seq x y z
N MET A 1 14.98 2.05 -8.29
CA MET A 1 13.72 2.47 -7.65
C MET A 1 13.92 2.42 -6.14
N THR A 2 13.67 3.53 -5.44
CA THR A 2 13.72 3.59 -3.96
C THR A 2 12.48 2.93 -3.36
N PRO A 3 12.48 2.57 -2.05
CA PRO A 3 11.26 2.11 -1.40
C PRO A 3 10.13 3.13 -1.46
N ALA A 4 10.43 4.43 -1.27
CA ALA A 4 9.43 5.49 -1.35
C ALA A 4 8.78 5.56 -2.76
N ALA A 5 9.60 5.48 -3.82
CA ALA A 5 9.10 5.44 -5.19
C ALA A 5 8.23 4.20 -5.45
N ALA A 6 8.55 3.06 -4.83
CA ALA A 6 7.75 1.85 -4.95
C ALA A 6 6.38 1.98 -4.29
N VAL A 7 6.32 2.61 -3.11
CA VAL A 7 5.05 2.90 -2.41
C VAL A 7 4.22 3.92 -3.19
N HIS A 8 4.84 4.95 -3.77
CA HIS A 8 4.15 5.88 -4.67
C HIS A 8 3.52 5.18 -5.88
N SER A 9 4.24 4.27 -6.55
CA SER A 9 3.65 3.50 -7.66
C SER A 9 2.46 2.64 -7.23
N LEU A 10 2.40 2.21 -5.97
CA LEU A 10 1.21 1.51 -5.44
C LEU A 10 0.04 2.48 -5.20
N GLN A 11 0.30 3.74 -4.83
CA GLN A 11 -0.73 4.79 -4.76
C GLN A 11 -1.26 5.11 -6.15
N ASP A 12 -0.39 5.33 -7.12
CA ASP A 12 -0.77 5.59 -8.52
C ASP A 12 -1.63 4.45 -9.09
N LEU A 13 -1.31 3.20 -8.73
CA LEU A 13 -2.10 2.03 -9.11
C LEU A 13 -3.53 2.12 -8.53
N ILE A 14 -3.68 2.48 -7.26
CA ILE A 14 -4.99 2.65 -6.61
C ILE A 14 -5.79 3.77 -7.30
N GLU A 15 -5.16 4.91 -7.58
CA GLU A 15 -5.79 6.03 -8.29
C GLU A 15 -6.28 5.61 -9.69
N SER A 16 -5.52 4.75 -10.37
CA SER A 16 -5.87 4.26 -11.72
C SER A 16 -7.06 3.30 -11.76
N MET A 17 -7.43 2.69 -10.63
CA MET A 17 -8.54 1.72 -10.55
C MET A 17 -9.92 2.37 -10.57
N GLY A 18 -10.03 3.69 -10.41
CA GLY A 18 -11.32 4.40 -10.43
C GLY A 18 -12.28 3.95 -9.33
N LEU A 19 -11.73 3.63 -8.14
CA LEU A 19 -12.48 3.14 -7.01
C LEU A 19 -13.39 4.23 -6.42
N PRO A 20 -14.46 3.87 -5.68
CA PRO A 20 -15.21 4.85 -4.91
C PRO A 20 -14.28 5.59 -3.93
N THR A 21 -14.42 6.91 -3.82
CA THR A 21 -13.51 7.78 -3.04
C THR A 21 -13.22 7.27 -1.62
N GLY A 22 -14.22 6.71 -0.93
CA GLY A 22 -14.02 6.15 0.41
C GLY A 22 -13.18 4.86 0.44
N VAL A 23 -13.27 4.04 -0.60
CA VAL A 23 -12.46 2.83 -0.78
C VAL A 23 -11.01 3.24 -1.05
N GLU A 24 -10.81 4.12 -2.02
CA GLU A 24 -9.52 4.71 -2.39
C GLU A 24 -8.83 5.36 -1.19
N SER A 25 -9.47 6.35 -0.55
CA SER A 25 -8.92 7.07 0.59
C SER A 25 -8.50 6.16 1.74
N SER A 26 -9.28 5.11 2.00
CA SER A 26 -8.93 4.17 3.06
C SER A 26 -7.70 3.33 2.71
N LEU A 27 -7.58 2.85 1.45
CA LEU A 27 -6.41 2.11 0.95
C LEU A 27 -5.15 2.98 0.93
N GLU A 28 -5.27 4.26 0.55
CA GLU A 28 -4.14 5.16 0.49
C GLU A 28 -3.60 5.59 1.85
N ALA A 29 -4.44 5.67 2.88
CA ALA A 29 -4.05 6.15 4.20
C ALA A 29 -2.77 5.49 4.75
N PRO A 30 -2.68 4.14 4.85
CA PRO A 30 -1.43 3.49 5.29
C PRO A 30 -0.25 3.75 4.34
N LEU A 31 -0.48 3.92 3.03
CA LEU A 31 0.58 4.18 2.07
C LEU A 31 1.14 5.61 2.19
N LYS A 32 0.29 6.60 2.48
CA LYS A 32 0.72 7.98 2.77
C LYS A 32 1.62 8.02 4.00
N GLU A 33 1.27 7.27 5.05
CA GLU A 33 2.12 7.12 6.23
C GLU A 33 3.45 6.42 5.92
N ALA A 34 3.42 5.37 5.09
CA ALA A 34 4.64 4.69 4.64
C ALA A 34 5.58 5.62 3.87
N VAL A 35 5.06 6.41 2.93
CA VAL A 35 5.83 7.42 2.19
C VAL A 35 6.41 8.47 3.14
N HIS A 36 5.63 8.92 4.13
CA HIS A 36 6.10 9.90 5.10
C HIS A 36 7.31 9.38 5.88
N ILE A 37 7.24 8.14 6.37
CA ILE A 37 8.35 7.48 7.08
C ILE A 37 9.57 7.39 6.16
N LEU A 38 9.41 6.88 4.94
CA LEU A 38 10.53 6.67 4.00
C LEU A 38 11.22 7.97 3.54
N ASN A 39 10.59 9.13 3.76
CA ASN A 39 11.08 10.45 3.34
C ASN A 39 11.38 11.37 4.55
N ASP A 40 11.44 10.85 5.77
CA ASP A 40 11.64 11.65 6.99
C ASP A 40 13.12 11.87 7.37
N ASP A 41 14.05 11.50 6.49
CA ASP A 41 15.50 11.53 6.71
C ASP A 41 15.99 10.68 7.90
N ASN A 42 15.19 9.72 8.38
CA ASN A 42 15.53 8.82 9.49
C ASN A 42 15.41 7.33 9.12
N PRO A 43 16.39 6.75 8.40
CA PRO A 43 16.34 5.34 7.97
C PRO A 43 16.18 4.31 9.10
N SER A 44 16.43 4.69 10.36
CA SER A 44 16.29 3.80 11.51
C SER A 44 14.84 3.42 11.82
N ASN A 45 13.85 4.19 11.35
CA ASN A 45 12.44 3.91 11.56
C ASN A 45 11.75 3.30 10.33
N ASP A 46 12.45 3.11 9.20
CA ASP A 46 11.90 2.52 7.97
C ASP A 46 11.27 1.14 8.19
N VAL A 47 11.71 0.42 9.22
CA VAL A 47 11.08 -0.86 9.65
C VAL A 47 9.58 -0.71 9.97
N ALA A 48 9.13 0.47 10.38
CA ALA A 48 7.72 0.76 10.65
C ALA A 48 6.85 0.71 9.38
N VAL A 49 7.45 0.87 8.19
CA VAL A 49 6.76 0.77 6.89
C VAL A 49 6.16 -0.61 6.69
N CYS A 50 6.81 -1.66 7.18
CA CYS A 50 6.29 -3.04 7.11
C CYS A 50 4.94 -3.17 7.81
N GLY A 51 4.74 -2.49 8.95
CA GLY A 51 3.46 -2.44 9.63
C GLY A 51 2.39 -1.70 8.82
N LYS A 52 2.77 -0.65 8.08
CA LYS A 52 1.86 0.09 7.19
C LYS A 52 1.45 -0.73 5.98
N LEU A 53 2.38 -1.44 5.34
CA LEU A 53 2.08 -2.36 4.24
C LEU A 53 1.22 -3.54 4.70
N GLY A 54 1.44 -4.06 5.92
CA GLY A 54 0.55 -5.06 6.52
C GLY A 54 -0.88 -4.54 6.74
N ALA A 55 -1.02 -3.30 7.23
CA ALA A 55 -2.33 -2.66 7.39
C ALA A 55 -3.03 -2.44 6.03
N PHE A 56 -2.27 -2.04 5.00
CA PHE A 56 -2.76 -1.95 3.63
C PHE A 56 -3.29 -3.29 3.12
N LEU A 57 -2.51 -4.37 3.24
CA LEU A 57 -2.93 -5.72 2.82
C LEU A 57 -4.21 -6.17 3.54
N HIS A 58 -4.30 -5.94 4.85
CA HIS A 58 -5.51 -6.25 5.61
C HIS A 58 -6.74 -5.49 5.10
N GLN A 59 -6.57 -4.23 4.69
CA GLN A 59 -7.67 -3.46 4.09
C GLN A 59 -8.04 -3.94 2.69
N VAL A 60 -7.08 -4.36 1.87
CA VAL A 60 -7.33 -4.98 0.56
C VAL A 60 -8.20 -6.23 0.75
N ASP A 61 -7.80 -7.12 1.65
CA ASP A 61 -8.55 -8.34 1.97
C ASP A 61 -9.98 -8.03 2.47
N ALA A 62 -10.12 -7.04 3.34
CA ALA A 62 -11.44 -6.66 3.88
C ALA A 62 -12.37 -6.08 2.80
N LYS A 63 -11.82 -5.32 1.85
CA LYS A 63 -12.59 -4.72 0.75
C LYS A 63 -13.01 -5.74 -0.28
N GLU A 64 -12.11 -6.66 -0.63
CA GLU A 64 -12.45 -7.81 -1.49
C GLU A 64 -13.57 -8.65 -0.86
N LYS A 65 -13.42 -9.03 0.41
CA LYS A 65 -14.44 -9.81 1.14
C LYS A 65 -15.80 -9.12 1.23
N SER A 66 -15.82 -7.79 1.21
CA SER A 66 -17.06 -6.99 1.24
C SER A 66 -17.57 -6.59 -0.14
N GLY A 67 -16.92 -7.04 -1.23
CA GLY A 67 -17.31 -6.74 -2.61
C GLY A 67 -17.04 -5.29 -3.03
N LYS A 68 -16.24 -4.54 -2.26
CA LYS A 68 -15.85 -3.15 -2.55
C LYS A 68 -14.61 -3.05 -3.43
N LEU A 69 -13.94 -4.17 -3.68
CA LEU A 69 -12.78 -4.31 -4.53
C LEU A 69 -12.92 -5.64 -5.28
N GLY A 70 -12.65 -5.63 -6.59
CA GLY A 70 -12.66 -6.84 -7.41
C GLY A 70 -11.50 -7.78 -7.06
N ALA A 71 -11.68 -9.07 -7.32
CA ALA A 71 -10.64 -10.07 -7.03
C ALA A 71 -9.33 -9.78 -7.78
N SER A 72 -9.41 -9.39 -9.06
CA SER A 72 -8.23 -9.05 -9.87
C SER A 72 -7.50 -7.80 -9.34
N GLU A 73 -8.24 -6.76 -8.96
CA GLU A 73 -7.68 -5.54 -8.37
C GLU A 73 -7.00 -5.87 -7.03
N ALA A 74 -7.66 -6.67 -6.19
CA ALA A 74 -7.12 -7.11 -4.91
C ALA A 74 -5.85 -7.97 -5.07
N GLU A 75 -5.82 -8.87 -6.04
CA GLU A 75 -4.63 -9.66 -6.39
C GLU A 75 -3.47 -8.77 -6.82
N GLU A 76 -3.72 -7.79 -7.70
CA GLU A 76 -2.69 -6.86 -8.17
C GLU A 76 -2.11 -6.02 -7.04
N LEU A 77 -2.98 -5.43 -6.19
CA LEU A 77 -2.55 -4.65 -5.03
C LEU A 77 -1.72 -5.48 -4.04
N ARG A 78 -2.14 -6.72 -3.75
CA ARG A 78 -1.39 -7.64 -2.88
C ARG A 78 -0.02 -7.95 -3.46
N LEU A 79 0.03 -8.29 -4.74
CA LEU A 79 1.27 -8.65 -5.43
C LEU A 79 2.27 -7.49 -5.44
N VAL A 80 1.82 -6.26 -5.67
CA VAL A 80 2.70 -5.08 -5.62
C VAL A 80 3.15 -4.80 -4.18
N ALA A 81 2.24 -4.79 -3.21
CA ALA A 81 2.58 -4.53 -1.81
C ALA A 81 3.58 -5.56 -1.24
N THR A 82 3.38 -6.85 -1.50
CA THR A 82 4.31 -7.90 -1.06
C THR A 82 5.69 -7.75 -1.71
N ARG A 83 5.79 -7.30 -2.97
CA ARG A 83 7.10 -7.00 -3.58
C ARG A 83 7.81 -5.83 -2.89
N ILE A 84 7.07 -4.85 -2.39
CA ILE A 84 7.65 -3.74 -1.62
C ILE A 84 8.14 -4.24 -0.27
N GLN A 85 7.34 -5.05 0.43
CA GLN A 85 7.74 -5.67 1.70
C GLN A 85 9.07 -6.42 1.52
N VAL A 86 9.18 -7.29 0.51
CA VAL A 86 10.40 -8.07 0.25
C VAL A 86 11.63 -7.18 0.04
N LYS A 87 11.47 -6.04 -0.63
CA LYS A 87 12.55 -5.06 -0.82
C LYS A 87 12.96 -4.35 0.47
N LEU A 88 12.02 -4.19 1.40
CA LEU A 88 12.25 -3.61 2.73
C LEU A 88 12.76 -4.64 3.75
N GLY A 89 12.77 -5.93 3.41
CA GLY A 89 13.17 -6.99 4.33
C GLY A 89 12.05 -7.47 5.26
N CYS A 90 10.80 -7.31 4.83
CA CYS A 90 9.61 -7.91 5.41
C CYS A 90 8.75 -8.56 4.31
#